data_AF-A0A8C9P8P6-F1
#
_entry.id   AF-A0A8C9P8P6-F1
#
_cell.length_a   1.000
_cell.length_b   1.000
_cell.length_c   1.000
_cell.angle_alpha   90.00
_cell.angle_beta   90.00
_cell.angle_gamma   90.00
#
_symmetry.space_group_name_H-M   'P 1'
#
loop_
_entity.id
_entity.type
_entity.pdbx_description
1 polymer ?
#
loop_
_entity_poly.entity_id
_entity_poly.type
_entity_poly.pdbx_seq_one_letter_code
_entity_poly.pdbx_strand_id
1 'polypeptide(L)'
;MAGTVLGVGAGVFILALLWVLVLLLCVLLSRASGIARFSVIFVFLGAVIITSVLLLFPRASEFPAPEVETKIVDAFFIGRYVLLAFLSAVFLGGLFLVLTHHILEPIYAKPLRSY
;
A
#
# COMPACT_ATOMS: atom_id res chain seq x y z
N MET A 1 -13.36 -8.35 -4.68
CA MET A 1 -14.01 -9.61 -4.29
C MET A 1 -12.96 -10.70 -4.02
N ALA A 2 -11.92 -10.40 -3.24
CA ALA A 2 -10.96 -11.40 -2.77
C ALA A 2 -11.45 -11.88 -1.40
N GLY A 3 -11.77 -13.17 -1.25
CA GLY A 3 -12.24 -13.71 0.04
C GLY A 3 -13.49 -14.58 -0.01
N THR A 4 -14.00 -14.92 -1.19
CA THR A 4 -15.03 -15.96 -1.36
C THR A 4 -14.37 -17.26 -1.82
N VAL A 5 -14.69 -18.37 -1.14
CA VAL A 5 -14.27 -19.73 -1.50
C VAL A 5 -15.55 -20.47 -1.87
N LEU A 6 -15.67 -20.96 -3.11
CA LEU A 6 -16.87 -21.63 -3.63
C LEU A 6 -18.16 -20.79 -3.52
N GLY A 7 -18.06 -19.46 -3.63
CA GLY A 7 -19.21 -18.55 -3.47
C GLY A 7 -19.64 -18.30 -2.02
N VAL A 8 -18.95 -18.91 -1.05
CA VAL A 8 -19.18 -18.72 0.39
C VAL A 8 -18.07 -17.84 0.97
N GLY A 9 -18.39 -16.95 1.91
CA GLY A 9 -17.38 -16.12 2.56
C GLY A 9 -16.33 -16.96 3.31
N ALA A 10 -15.05 -16.56 3.24
CA ALA A 10 -13.92 -17.30 3.82
C ALA A 10 -14.13 -17.67 5.31
N GLY A 11 -14.77 -16.81 6.09
CA GLY A 11 -15.06 -17.10 7.51
C GLY A 11 -15.98 -18.30 7.73
N VAL A 12 -16.99 -18.49 6.88
CA VAL A 12 -17.90 -19.66 6.97
C VAL A 12 -17.16 -20.94 6.56
N PHE A 13 -16.31 -20.85 5.52
CA PHE A 13 -15.47 -21.96 5.11
C PHE A 13 -14.51 -22.41 6.21
N ILE A 14 -13.87 -21.47 6.92
CA ILE A 14 -12.98 -21.75 8.06
C ILE A 14 -13.74 -22.42 9.20
N LEU A 15 -14.94 -21.92 9.54
CA LEU A 15 -15.77 -22.52 10.60
C LEU A 15 -16.19 -23.95 10.24
N ALA A 16 -16.59 -24.18 8.99
CA ALA A 16 -16.97 -25.52 8.53
C ALA A 16 -15.79 -26.50 8.64
N LEU A 17 -14.61 -26.11 8.15
CA LEU A 17 -13.42 -26.96 8.20
C LEU A 17 -13.01 -27.27 9.65
N LEU A 18 -13.05 -26.27 10.53
CA LEU A 18 -12.78 -26.44 11.97
C LEU A 18 -13.70 -27.49 12.60
N TRP A 19 -15.01 -27.38 12.39
CA TRP A 19 -15.97 -28.32 12.99
C TRP A 19 -15.85 -29.73 12.43
N VAL A 20 -15.59 -29.89 11.13
CA VAL A 20 -15.35 -31.21 10.52
C VAL A 20 -14.13 -31.87 11.17
N LEU A 21 -13.04 -31.14 11.35
CA LEU A 21 -11.82 -31.66 11.96
C LEU A 21 -12.02 -32.00 13.44
N VAL A 22 -12.72 -31.14 14.18
CA VAL A 22 -13.07 -31.37 15.60
C VAL A 22 -13.91 -32.63 15.77
N LEU A 23 -14.98 -32.78 14.98
CA LEU A 23 -15.85 -33.96 15.04
C LEU A 23 -15.08 -35.23 14.69
N LEU A 24 -14.21 -35.18 13.68
CA LEU A 24 -13.35 -36.30 13.31
C LEU A 24 -12.42 -36.68 14.46
N LEU A 25 -11.78 -35.71 15.11
CA LEU A 25 -10.97 -35.95 16.31
C LEU A 25 -11.83 -36.55 17.44
N CYS A 26 -13.02 -36.02 17.71
CA CYS A 26 -13.92 -36.57 18.73
C CYS A 26 -14.24 -38.04 18.47
N VAL A 27 -14.52 -38.44 17.22
CA VAL A 27 -14.77 -39.84 16.85
C VAL A 27 -13.52 -40.71 17.08
N LEU A 28 -12.34 -40.24 16.68
CA LEU A 28 -11.09 -40.96 16.89
C LEU A 28 -10.77 -41.15 18.39
N LEU A 29 -10.90 -40.09 19.20
CA LEU A 29 -10.66 -40.15 20.64
C LEU A 29 -11.72 -40.96 21.38
N SER A 30 -12.94 -41.03 20.86
CA SER A 30 -14.00 -41.89 21.43
C SER A 30 -13.69 -43.38 21.32
N ARG A 31 -12.82 -43.77 20.37
CA ARG A 31 -12.34 -45.15 20.23
C ARG A 31 -11.21 -45.50 21.21
N ALA A 32 -10.60 -44.52 21.87
CA ALA A 32 -9.54 -44.75 22.84
C ALA A 32 -10.13 -45.23 24.18
N SER A 33 -9.47 -46.21 24.80
CA SER A 33 -9.82 -46.70 26.14
C SER A 33 -9.14 -45.88 27.23
N GLY A 34 -9.83 -45.65 28.36
CA GLY A 34 -9.28 -44.97 29.53
C GLY A 34 -9.45 -43.46 29.52
N ILE A 35 -8.54 -42.75 30.19
CA ILE A 35 -8.63 -41.31 30.48
C ILE A 35 -8.68 -40.46 29.19
N ALA A 36 -8.06 -40.95 28.10
CA ALA A 36 -8.04 -40.30 26.80
C ALA A 36 -9.45 -40.05 26.22
N ARG A 37 -10.46 -40.86 26.57
CA ARG A 37 -11.86 -40.64 26.14
C ARG A 37 -12.45 -39.35 26.69
N PHE A 38 -12.03 -38.90 27.87
CA PHE A 38 -12.49 -37.62 28.44
C PHE A 38 -11.89 -36.41 27.73
N SER A 39 -10.81 -36.58 26.97
CA SER A 39 -10.21 -35.51 26.17
C SER A 39 -11.17 -34.97 25.10
N VAL A 40 -12.17 -35.77 24.68
CA VAL A 40 -13.25 -35.33 23.78
C VAL A 40 -13.96 -34.07 24.30
N ILE A 41 -14.18 -33.97 25.61
CA ILE A 41 -14.83 -32.81 26.24
C ILE A 41 -13.97 -31.55 26.05
N PHE A 42 -12.65 -31.67 26.28
CA PHE A 42 -11.73 -30.55 26.11
C PHE A 42 -11.61 -30.11 24.65
N VAL A 43 -11.58 -31.06 23.72
CA VAL A 43 -11.54 -30.77 22.27
C VAL A 43 -12.81 -30.04 21.83
N PHE A 44 -13.98 -30.50 22.28
CA PHE A 44 -15.26 -29.87 21.96
C PHE A 44 -15.38 -28.47 22.58
N LEU A 45 -15.05 -28.31 23.87
CA LEU A 45 -15.06 -27.01 24.53
C LEU A 45 -14.07 -26.03 23.89
N GLY A 46 -12.88 -26.50 23.51
CA GLY A 46 -11.91 -25.69 22.79
C GLY A 46 -12.46 -25.18 21.45
N ALA A 47 -13.14 -26.04 20.69
CA ALA A 47 -13.79 -25.65 19.44
C ALA A 47 -14.88 -24.58 19.67
N VAL A 48 -15.72 -24.76 20.69
CA VAL A 48 -16.75 -23.77 21.07
C VAL A 48 -16.10 -22.43 21.43
N ILE A 49 -15.03 -22.43 22.24
CA ILE A 49 -14.32 -21.20 22.62
C ILE A 49 -13.77 -20.49 21.37
N ILE A 50 -13.10 -21.22 20.48
CA ILE A 50 -12.55 -20.64 19.24
C ILE A 50 -13.67 -20.05 18.38
N THR A 51 -14.80 -20.77 18.23
CA THR A 51 -15.93 -20.26 17.46
C THR A 51 -16.56 -19.02 18.08
N SER A 52 -16.67 -18.98 19.41
CA SER A 52 -17.14 -17.81 20.16
C SER A 52 -16.23 -16.61 19.92
N VAL A 53 -14.90 -16.80 20.03
CA VAL A 53 -13.92 -15.75 19.76
C VAL A 53 -14.05 -15.24 18.32
N LEU A 54 -14.16 -16.13 17.33
CA LEU A 54 -14.27 -15.76 15.92
C LEU A 54 -15.59 -15.04 15.58
N LEU A 55 -16.65 -15.29 16.34
CA LEU A 55 -17.96 -14.63 16.19
C LEU A 55 -18.01 -13.28 16.91
N LEU A 56 -17.40 -13.20 18.10
CA LEU A 56 -17.38 -11.99 18.93
C LEU A 56 -16.31 -11.00 18.49
N PHE A 57 -15.29 -11.43 17.75
CA PHE A 57 -14.29 -10.51 17.20
C PHE A 57 -14.94 -9.61 16.13
N PRO A 58 -14.96 -8.28 16.33
CA PRO A 58 -15.51 -7.36 15.35
C PRO A 58 -14.68 -7.46 14.06
N ARG A 59 -15.31 -7.99 13.01
CA ARG A 59 -14.66 -8.33 11.73
C ARG A 59 -14.51 -7.12 10.80
N ALA A 60 -15.18 -6.04 11.12
CA ALA A 60 -15.06 -4.73 10.50
C ALA A 60 -14.93 -3.69 11.61
N SER A 61 -14.07 -2.69 11.42
CA SER A 61 -14.13 -1.49 12.25
C SER A 61 -15.50 -0.85 12.03
N GLU A 62 -16.26 -0.64 13.12
CA GLU A 62 -17.52 0.11 13.07
C GLU A 62 -17.31 1.55 12.61
N PHE A 63 -16.08 2.04 12.80
CA PHE A 63 -15.60 3.26 12.21
C PHE A 63 -15.20 2.98 10.76
N PRO A 64 -15.76 3.69 9.77
CA PRO A 64 -15.16 3.71 8.45
C PRO A 64 -13.69 4.08 8.66
N ALA A 65 -12.79 3.35 7.97
CA ALA A 65 -11.41 3.81 7.87
C ALA A 65 -11.49 5.30 7.51
N PRO A 66 -10.79 6.19 8.25
CA PRO A 66 -10.92 7.62 8.02
C PRO A 66 -10.83 7.80 6.52
N GLU A 67 -11.86 8.44 5.96
CA GLU A 67 -11.85 8.88 4.58
C GLU A 67 -10.66 9.82 4.54
N VAL A 68 -9.49 9.27 4.25
CA VAL A 68 -8.33 10.06 3.91
C VAL A 68 -8.83 10.69 2.64
N GLU A 69 -9.37 11.91 2.74
CA GLU A 69 -9.60 12.76 1.59
C GLU A 69 -8.30 12.65 0.84
N THR A 70 -8.32 11.90 -0.26
CA THR A 70 -7.15 11.70 -1.09
C THR A 70 -6.98 13.05 -1.75
N LYS A 71 -6.35 13.97 -1.03
CA LYS A 71 -6.03 15.28 -1.52
C LYS A 71 -5.14 15.00 -2.71
N ILE A 72 -5.68 15.26 -3.90
CA ILE A 72 -4.96 15.08 -5.15
C ILE A 72 -3.84 16.11 -5.12
N VAL A 73 -2.68 15.67 -4.63
CA VAL A 73 -1.46 16.46 -4.60
C VAL A 73 -0.61 16.03 -5.77
N ASP A 74 -0.01 17.00 -6.45
CA ASP A 74 0.98 16.71 -7.48
C ASP A 74 2.23 16.15 -6.80
N ALA A 75 2.41 14.84 -6.85
CA ALA A 75 3.56 14.15 -6.28
C ALA A 75 4.88 14.61 -6.90
N PHE A 76 4.86 15.20 -8.10
CA PHE A 76 6.05 15.65 -8.83
C PHE A 76 6.23 17.18 -8.81
N PHE A 77 5.49 17.90 -7.97
CA PHE A 77 5.56 19.35 -7.85
C PHE A 77 7.00 19.86 -7.73
N ILE A 78 7.76 19.33 -6.76
CA ILE A 78 9.15 19.73 -6.50
C ILE A 78 10.05 19.45 -7.72
N GLY A 79 9.89 18.28 -8.34
CA GLY A 79 10.66 17.89 -9.53
C GLY A 79 10.45 18.84 -10.71
N ARG A 80 9.21 19.32 -10.91
CA ARG A 80 8.90 20.31 -11.95
C ARG A 80 9.59 21.65 -11.70
N TYR A 81 9.60 22.15 -10.46
CA TYR A 81 10.28 23.41 -10.15
C TYR A 81 11.80 23.30 -10.24
N VAL A 82 12.39 22.18 -9.84
CA VAL A 82 13.82 21.95 -10.01
C VAL A 82 14.19 21.94 -11.50
N LEU A 83 13.42 21.22 -12.32
CA LEU A 83 13.62 21.20 -13.77
C LEU A 83 13.47 22.59 -14.39
N LEU A 84 12.42 23.32 -14.00
CA LEU A 84 12.16 24.69 -14.48
C LEU A 84 13.30 25.65 -14.09
N ALA A 85 13.79 25.58 -12.86
CA ALA A 85 14.90 26.41 -12.38
C ALA A 85 16.20 26.10 -13.13
N PHE A 86 16.47 24.82 -13.40
CA PHE A 86 17.64 24.43 -14.18
C PHE A 86 17.55 24.94 -15.63
N LEU A 87 16.40 24.72 -16.28
CA LEU A 87 16.15 25.18 -17.65
C LEU A 87 16.24 26.71 -17.76
N SER A 88 15.70 27.45 -16.79
CA SER A 88 15.76 28.91 -16.79
C SER A 88 17.19 29.42 -16.61
N ALA A 89 17.99 28.79 -15.75
CA ALA A 89 19.40 29.14 -15.56
C ALA A 89 20.22 28.91 -16.86
N VAL A 90 20.04 27.75 -17.51
CA VAL A 90 20.70 27.45 -18.79
C VAL A 90 20.26 28.44 -19.87
N PHE A 91 18.96 28.75 -19.94
CA PHE A 91 18.43 29.72 -20.90
C PHE A 91 19.01 31.12 -20.68
N LEU A 92 19.01 31.63 -19.44
CA LEU A 92 19.58 32.93 -19.09
C LEU A 92 21.08 33.00 -19.38
N GLY A 93 21.83 31.95 -19.03
CA GLY A 93 23.25 31.86 -19.34
C GLY A 93 23.52 31.88 -20.85
N GLY A 94 22.75 31.11 -21.62
CA GLY A 94 22.84 31.13 -23.09
C GLY A 94 22.49 32.48 -23.70
N LEU A 95 21.41 33.12 -23.22
CA LEU A 95 21.00 34.45 -23.66
C LEU A 95 22.09 35.49 -23.36
N PHE A 96 22.71 35.43 -22.17
CA PHE A 96 23.82 36.29 -21.81
C PHE A 96 25.02 36.11 -22.75
N LEU A 97 25.41 34.87 -23.04
CA LEU A 97 26.50 34.58 -23.97
C LEU A 97 26.21 35.09 -25.38
N VAL A 98 25.00 34.89 -25.90
CA VAL A 98 24.60 35.42 -27.22
C VAL A 98 24.67 36.94 -27.24
N LEU A 99 24.17 37.58 -26.17
CA LEU A 99 24.21 39.03 -26.05
C LEU A 99 25.65 39.55 -26.13
N THR A 100 26.57 39.00 -25.33
CA THR A 100 27.95 39.48 -25.29
C THR A 100 28.76 39.13 -26.53
N HIS A 101 28.55 37.95 -27.13
CA HIS A 101 29.39 37.43 -28.21
C HIS A 101 28.85 37.67 -29.62
N HIS A 102 27.57 37.98 -29.80
CA HIS A 102 27.02 38.17 -31.15
C HIS A 102 26.30 39.50 -31.34
N ILE A 103 25.68 40.03 -30.28
CA ILE A 103 24.92 41.29 -30.39
C ILE A 103 25.81 42.49 -30.07
N LEU A 104 26.64 42.38 -29.01
CA LEU A 104 27.50 43.46 -28.52
C LEU A 104 28.93 43.41 -29.09
N GLU A 105 29.17 42.71 -30.20
CA GLU A 105 30.49 42.73 -30.83
C GLU A 105 30.90 44.18 -31.17
N PRO A 106 32.04 44.67 -30.63
CA PRO A 106 32.43 46.05 -30.82
C PRO A 106 32.88 46.28 -32.28
N ILE A 107 32.14 47.11 -33.00
CA ILE A 107 32.51 47.57 -34.34
C ILE A 107 33.50 48.72 -34.19
N TYR A 108 34.79 48.43 -34.33
CA TYR A 108 35.83 49.45 -34.27
C TYR A 108 35.77 50.35 -35.52
N ALA A 109 35.73 51.66 -35.29
CA ALA A 109 35.79 52.64 -36.38
C ALA A 109 37.18 52.64 -37.05
N LYS A 110 37.20 52.87 -38.36
CA LYS A 110 38.45 52.98 -39.14
C LYS A 110 39.27 54.18 -38.65
N PRO A 111 40.59 54.04 -38.40
CA PRO A 111 41.42 55.13 -37.89
C PRO A 111 41.44 56.30 -38.88
N LEU A 112 41.25 57.52 -38.36
CA LEU A 112 41.37 58.74 -39.16
C LEU A 112 42.82 58.95 -39.57
N ARG A 113 43.03 59.24 -40.85
CA ARG A 113 44.36 59.47 -41.42
C ARG A 113 44.89 60.78 -40.84
N SER A 114 45.88 60.72 -39.96
CA SER A 114 46.64 61.90 -39.54
C SER A 114 47.40 62.42 -40.75
N TYR A 115 47.23 63.72 -41.04
CA TYR A 115 48.05 64.46 -41.98
C TYR A 115 49.42 64.77 -41.36
#